data_AF-A0A8J3ZJE5-F1
#
_entry.id   AF-A0A8J3ZJE5-F1
#
_cell.length_a   1.000
_cell.length_b   1.000
_cell.length_c   1.000
_cell.angle_alpha   90.00
_cell.angle_beta   90.00
_cell.angle_gamma   90.00
#
_symmetry.space_group_name_H-M   'P 1'
#
loop_
_entity.id
_entity.type
_entity.pdbx_description
1 polymer ?
#
loop_
_entity_poly.entity_id
_entity_poly.type
_entity_poly.pdbx_seq_one_letter_code
_entity_poly.pdbx_strand_id
1 'polypeptide(L)'
;MIDESSSTRRRGSFWRELPMLLIVAIVVAVVVRAFVLQTFYIPSESMEKTLLINDRVLVNKLIYNFRSPHRGEVIVFEAPSNWRSGTADEDFIKRVIGIPGDRIVCCDEQQRLVINGHSLDEPYIYSSDDGVVDLASEQPFDIVVPKGRYWMMGDHRSHSSDSRERYVRDGDLTGATIPEDAIVGRAFVIFWPVGRATWLTVPNTFDKVPDPK
;
A
#
# COMPACT_ATOMS: atom_id res chain seq x y z
N MET A 1 13.99 -7.46 -73.72
CA MET A 1 13.77 -6.04 -73.34
C MET A 1 12.37 -5.98 -72.75
N ILE A 2 12.23 -6.30 -71.47
CA ILE A 2 12.15 -5.35 -70.33
C ILE A 2 11.05 -4.31 -70.55
N ASP A 3 9.94 -4.45 -69.84
CA ASP A 3 9.50 -3.34 -69.01
C ASP A 3 8.85 -3.87 -67.72
N GLU A 4 9.36 -3.38 -66.60
CA GLU A 4 9.10 -3.84 -65.24
C GLU A 4 8.16 -2.83 -64.59
N SER A 5 6.90 -3.22 -64.35
CA SER A 5 5.95 -2.41 -63.59
C SER A 5 5.70 -3.05 -62.23
N SER A 6 5.98 -2.35 -61.12
CA SER A 6 4.96 -2.08 -60.10
C SER A 6 5.50 -1.36 -58.84
N SER A 7 4.99 -0.14 -58.68
CA SER A 7 4.67 0.54 -57.40
C SER A 7 5.81 0.81 -56.41
N THR A 8 6.33 2.03 -56.48
CA THR A 8 6.95 2.73 -55.36
C THR A 8 5.89 2.91 -54.25
N ARG A 9 6.00 2.17 -53.14
CA ARG A 9 5.18 2.43 -51.95
C ARG A 9 5.49 3.82 -51.39
N ARG A 10 4.44 4.64 -51.24
CA ARG A 10 4.48 6.01 -50.71
C ARG A 10 5.18 6.07 -49.35
N ARG A 11 6.31 6.78 -49.28
CA ARG A 11 7.09 7.05 -48.05
C ARG A 11 6.63 8.31 -47.28
N GLY A 12 5.47 8.88 -47.62
CA GLY A 12 5.01 10.21 -47.16
C GLY A 12 4.00 10.25 -46.00
N SER A 13 3.48 9.11 -45.53
CA SER A 13 2.51 9.05 -44.41
C SER A 13 3.18 8.97 -43.04
N PHE A 14 4.31 8.25 -42.97
CA PHE A 14 4.96 7.89 -41.72
C PHE A 14 5.39 9.10 -40.87
N TRP A 15 5.97 10.12 -41.49
CA TRP A 15 6.45 11.32 -40.78
C TRP A 15 5.33 12.31 -40.41
N ARG A 16 4.13 12.17 -40.99
CA ARG A 16 2.93 12.97 -40.63
C ARG A 16 2.10 12.29 -39.54
N GLU A 17 2.04 10.97 -39.53
CA GLU A 17 1.33 10.18 -38.51
C GLU A 17 2.13 10.05 -37.20
N LEU A 18 3.46 10.03 -37.27
CA LEU A 18 4.33 9.92 -36.10
C LEU A 18 4.10 11.02 -35.04
N PRO A 19 4.00 12.32 -35.39
CA PRO A 19 3.68 13.37 -34.42
C PRO A 19 2.33 13.17 -33.74
N MET A 20 1.30 12.76 -34.50
CA MET A 20 -0.04 12.52 -33.93
C MET A 20 -0.02 11.34 -32.97
N LEU A 21 0.67 10.24 -33.31
CA LEU A 21 0.84 9.10 -32.41
C LEU A 21 1.62 9.45 -31.15
N LEU A 22 2.68 10.26 -31.27
CA LEU A 22 3.43 10.75 -30.12
C LEU A 22 2.58 11.63 -29.20
N ILE A 23 1.76 12.53 -29.77
CA ILE A 23 0.83 13.35 -28.99
C ILE A 23 -0.17 12.47 -28.24
N VAL A 24 -0.78 11.49 -28.92
CA VAL A 24 -1.71 10.55 -28.28
C VAL A 24 -1.02 9.78 -27.17
N ALA A 25 0.18 9.27 -27.39
CA ALA A 25 0.95 8.55 -26.37
C ALA A 25 1.26 9.43 -25.14
N ILE A 26 1.65 10.69 -25.35
CA ILE A 26 1.90 11.66 -24.27
C ILE A 26 0.61 11.95 -23.50
N VAL A 27 -0.50 12.20 -24.21
CA VAL A 27 -1.81 12.45 -23.57
C VAL A 27 -2.23 11.26 -22.73
N VAL A 28 -2.12 10.04 -23.26
CA VAL A 28 -2.41 8.81 -22.52
C VAL A 28 -1.51 8.69 -21.30
N ALA A 29 -0.20 8.92 -21.43
CA ALA A 29 0.73 8.85 -20.30
C ALA A 29 0.39 9.88 -19.21
N VAL A 30 0.01 11.11 -19.59
CA VAL A 30 -0.44 12.15 -18.66
C VAL A 30 -1.72 11.72 -17.94
N VAL A 31 -2.72 11.20 -18.66
CA VAL A 31 -3.97 10.72 -18.07
C VAL A 31 -3.72 9.57 -17.10
N VAL A 32 -2.90 8.59 -17.50
CA VAL A 32 -2.52 7.45 -16.64
C VAL A 32 -1.82 7.95 -15.38
N ARG A 33 -0.87 8.87 -15.51
CA ARG A 33 -0.14 9.43 -14.35
C ARG A 33 -1.03 10.32 -13.46
N ALA A 34 -2.00 11.02 -14.04
CA ALA A 34 -2.90 11.89 -13.28
C ALA A 34 -3.93 11.09 -12.48
N PHE A 35 -4.50 10.03 -13.08
CA PHE A 35 -5.70 9.38 -12.54
C PHE A 35 -5.51 7.92 -12.12
N VAL A 36 -4.49 7.22 -12.63
CA VAL A 36 -4.37 5.76 -12.46
C VAL A 36 -3.21 5.39 -11.55
N LEU A 37 -2.02 5.94 -11.85
CA LEU A 37 -0.77 5.53 -11.23
C LEU A 37 -0.02 6.72 -10.62
N GLN A 38 0.38 6.57 -9.37
CA GLN A 38 1.23 7.53 -8.67
C GLN A 38 2.49 6.83 -8.12
N THR A 39 3.61 7.54 -8.14
CA THR A 39 4.89 7.04 -7.64
C THR A 39 5.16 7.64 -6.26
N PHE A 40 5.55 6.80 -5.29
CA PHE A 40 5.94 7.23 -3.96
C PHE A 40 7.37 6.82 -3.65
N TYR A 41 8.08 7.67 -2.91
CA TYR A 41 9.40 7.41 -2.35
C TYR A 41 9.26 6.99 -0.89
N ILE A 42 10.05 6.02 -0.44
CA ILE A 42 10.01 5.49 0.93
C ILE A 42 11.15 6.11 1.77
N PRO A 43 10.85 7.06 2.68
CA PRO A 43 11.87 7.76 3.46
C PRO A 43 12.16 7.11 4.83
N SER A 44 11.36 6.14 5.26
CA SER A 44 11.36 5.61 6.65
C SER A 44 11.44 4.09 6.71
N GLU A 45 11.83 3.58 7.86
CA GLU A 45 11.94 2.14 8.16
C GLU A 45 10.64 1.48 8.67
N SER A 46 9.55 2.22 8.85
CA SER A 46 8.29 1.67 9.42
C SER A 46 7.68 0.47 8.66
N MET A 47 8.10 0.25 7.42
CA MET A 47 7.69 -0.87 6.57
C MET A 47 8.86 -1.81 6.23
N GLU A 48 9.98 -1.70 6.95
CA GLU A 48 11.16 -2.56 6.76
C GLU A 48 10.78 -4.04 6.85
N LYS A 49 11.55 -4.90 6.17
CA LYS A 49 11.16 -6.24 5.65
C LYS A 49 10.43 -6.19 4.31
N THR A 50 9.41 -5.35 4.17
CA THR A 50 8.62 -5.25 2.93
C THR A 50 9.10 -4.13 2.02
N LEU A 51 9.26 -2.93 2.58
CA LEU A 51 9.75 -1.72 1.91
C LEU A 51 10.96 -1.20 2.68
N LEU A 52 12.09 -1.01 2.00
CA LEU A 52 13.27 -0.41 2.63
C LEU A 52 13.39 1.06 2.24
N ILE A 53 14.16 1.78 3.03
CA ILE A 53 14.53 3.17 2.75
C ILE A 53 15.12 3.26 1.34
N ASN A 54 14.71 4.30 0.60
CA ASN A 54 15.04 4.57 -0.81
C ASN A 54 14.24 3.78 -1.87
N ASP A 55 13.32 2.90 -1.47
CA ASP A 55 12.42 2.28 -2.43
C ASP A 55 11.54 3.31 -3.11
N ARG A 56 11.18 3.03 -4.37
CA ARG A 56 10.09 3.70 -5.07
C ARG A 56 9.03 2.69 -5.45
N VAL A 57 7.80 3.01 -5.08
CA VAL A 57 6.64 2.16 -5.29
C VAL A 57 5.66 2.79 -6.27
N LEU A 58 5.01 1.94 -7.05
CA LEU A 58 3.84 2.31 -7.85
C LEU A 58 2.57 2.02 -7.07
N VAL A 59 1.67 3.00 -7.09
CA VAL A 59 0.39 2.97 -6.40
C VAL A 59 -0.75 3.07 -7.40
N ASN A 60 -1.70 2.15 -7.31
CA ASN A 60 -2.92 2.15 -8.11
C ASN A 60 -4.02 2.91 -7.35
N LYS A 61 -4.40 4.07 -7.88
CA LYS A 61 -5.40 4.97 -7.29
C LYS A 61 -6.84 4.54 -7.59
N LEU A 62 -7.06 3.86 -8.72
CA LEU A 62 -8.41 3.53 -9.17
C LEU A 62 -8.98 2.30 -8.48
N ILE A 63 -8.14 1.44 -7.91
CA ILE A 63 -8.58 0.14 -7.41
C ILE A 63 -9.67 0.26 -6.34
N TYR A 64 -9.62 1.31 -5.52
CA TYR A 64 -10.56 1.52 -4.42
C TYR A 64 -11.84 2.25 -4.81
N ASN A 65 -11.96 2.70 -6.06
CA ASN A 65 -13.23 3.19 -6.60
C ASN A 65 -14.19 2.05 -6.99
N PHE A 66 -13.66 0.83 -7.10
CA PHE A 66 -14.42 -0.34 -7.56
C PHE A 66 -14.58 -1.43 -6.50
N ARG A 67 -13.75 -1.39 -5.44
CA ARG A 67 -13.81 -2.33 -4.32
C ARG A 67 -13.19 -1.71 -3.07
N SER A 68 -13.51 -2.24 -1.90
CA SER A 68 -12.84 -1.81 -0.68
C SER A 68 -11.43 -2.44 -0.53
N PRO A 69 -10.54 -1.82 0.26
CA PRO A 69 -9.30 -2.42 0.74
C PRO A 69 -9.52 -3.73 1.48
N HIS A 70 -8.62 -4.69 1.25
CA HIS A 70 -8.62 -5.98 1.94
C HIS A 70 -7.47 -6.07 2.94
N ARG A 71 -7.60 -7.00 3.90
CA ARG A 71 -6.52 -7.31 4.84
C ARG A 71 -5.25 -7.73 4.10
N GLY A 72 -4.11 -7.36 4.67
CA GLY A 72 -2.78 -7.63 4.14
C GLY A 72 -2.34 -6.77 2.96
N GLU A 73 -3.21 -5.93 2.39
CA GLU A 73 -2.80 -4.97 1.36
C GLU A 73 -1.90 -3.88 1.94
N VAL A 74 -0.88 -3.47 1.18
CA VAL A 74 -0.06 -2.30 1.50
C VAL A 74 -0.64 -1.11 0.72
N ILE A 75 -1.03 -0.07 1.44
CA ILE A 75 -1.74 1.08 0.85
C ILE A 75 -1.08 2.38 1.29
N VAL A 76 -1.24 3.39 0.44
CA VAL A 76 -0.93 4.79 0.77
C VAL A 76 -2.21 5.51 1.16
N PHE A 77 -2.14 6.32 2.21
CA PHE A 77 -3.24 7.15 2.68
C PHE A 77 -2.72 8.50 3.17
N GLU A 78 -3.58 9.51 3.12
CA GLU A 78 -3.31 10.81 3.71
C GLU A 78 -3.40 10.68 5.24
N ALA A 79 -2.34 11.03 5.96
CA ALA A 79 -2.30 10.92 7.40
C ALA A 79 -3.35 11.84 8.03
N PRO A 80 -4.17 11.37 9.00
CA PRO A 80 -5.05 12.23 9.78
C PRO A 80 -4.28 13.36 10.47
N SER A 81 -4.92 14.50 10.76
CA SER A 81 -4.24 15.67 11.33
C SER A 81 -3.54 15.38 12.67
N ASN A 82 -4.09 14.46 13.48
CA ASN A 82 -3.49 13.99 14.74
C ASN A 82 -2.33 13.00 14.54
N TRP A 83 -1.99 12.65 13.30
CA TRP A 83 -0.86 11.80 12.94
C TRP A 83 0.37 12.60 12.49
N ARG A 84 0.13 13.76 11.90
CA ARG A 84 1.13 14.63 11.29
C ARG A 84 2.07 15.23 12.33
N SER A 85 3.31 15.43 11.95
CA SER A 85 4.32 16.10 12.81
C SER A 85 4.42 17.60 12.51
N GLY A 86 3.83 18.05 11.40
CA GLY A 86 3.77 19.46 11.00
C GLY A 86 2.41 19.88 10.46
N THR A 87 2.38 21.03 9.79
CA THR A 87 1.17 21.61 9.20
C THR A 87 0.94 21.21 7.74
N ALA A 88 1.88 20.48 7.14
CA ALA A 88 1.76 20.00 5.77
C ALA A 88 1.01 18.67 5.73
N ASP A 89 0.30 18.41 4.62
CA ASP A 89 -0.27 17.10 4.37
C ASP A 89 0.87 16.09 4.18
N GLU A 90 0.75 14.94 4.85
CA GLU A 90 1.75 13.88 4.85
C GLU A 90 1.09 12.57 4.40
N ASP A 91 1.67 11.89 3.41
CA ASP A 91 1.21 10.58 2.95
C ASP A 91 1.95 9.46 3.69
N PHE A 92 1.20 8.49 4.20
CA PHE A 92 1.73 7.35 4.93
C PHE A 92 1.48 6.07 4.15
N ILE A 93 2.42 5.13 4.22
CA ILE A 93 2.28 3.78 3.68
C ILE A 93 2.34 2.77 4.81
N LYS A 94 1.31 1.93 4.91
CA LYS A 94 1.17 0.89 5.95
C LYS A 94 0.42 -0.32 5.39
N ARG A 95 0.43 -1.42 6.14
CA ARG A 95 -0.36 -2.61 5.84
C ARG A 95 -1.73 -2.51 6.49
N VAL A 96 -2.78 -2.86 5.74
CA VAL A 96 -4.13 -3.06 6.27
C VAL A 96 -4.14 -4.32 7.11
N ILE A 97 -4.29 -4.19 8.42
CA ILE A 97 -4.41 -5.35 9.31
C ILE A 97 -5.88 -5.68 9.55
N GLY A 98 -6.71 -4.66 9.78
CA GLY A 98 -8.15 -4.83 9.99
C GLY A 98 -9.01 -3.99 9.06
N ILE A 99 -10.10 -4.58 8.61
CA ILE A 99 -11.16 -3.95 7.82
C ILE A 99 -12.36 -3.61 8.72
N PRO A 100 -13.34 -2.81 8.25
CA PRO A 100 -14.52 -2.46 9.04
C PRO A 100 -15.19 -3.66 9.71
N GLY A 101 -15.42 -3.56 11.02
CA GLY A 101 -16.06 -4.59 11.85
C GLY A 101 -15.11 -5.62 12.47
N ASP A 102 -13.84 -5.68 12.06
CA ASP A 102 -12.89 -6.62 12.64
C ASP A 102 -12.68 -6.35 14.13
N ARG A 103 -12.77 -7.40 14.95
CA ARG A 103 -12.23 -7.36 16.31
C ARG A 103 -10.78 -7.79 16.28
N ILE A 104 -9.89 -6.91 16.73
CA ILE A 104 -8.45 -7.15 16.77
C ILE A 104 -8.00 -7.07 18.22
N VAL A 105 -7.34 -8.13 18.68
CA VAL A 105 -6.78 -8.23 20.02
C VAL A 105 -5.29 -8.45 19.90
N CYS A 106 -4.51 -7.64 20.61
CA CYS A 106 -3.14 -8.01 20.92
C CYS A 106 -3.04 -8.36 22.42
N CYS A 107 -2.61 -9.58 22.77
CA CYS A 107 -2.17 -10.67 21.88
C CYS A 107 -2.52 -12.05 22.45
N ASP A 108 -2.35 -13.10 21.62
CA ASP A 108 -2.39 -14.48 22.12
C ASP A 108 -1.14 -14.82 22.97
N GLU A 109 -1.10 -16.04 23.50
CA GLU A 109 0.00 -16.53 24.34
C GLU A 109 1.35 -16.56 23.60
N GLN A 110 1.35 -16.57 22.26
CA GLN A 110 2.54 -16.52 21.41
C GLN A 110 2.85 -15.10 20.91
N GLN A 111 2.23 -14.06 21.49
CA GLN A 111 2.42 -12.66 21.09
C GLN A 111 2.02 -12.36 19.64
N ARG A 112 1.03 -13.09 19.10
CA ARG A 112 0.44 -12.84 17.79
C ARG A 112 -0.83 -12.02 17.89
N LEU A 113 -1.11 -11.23 16.85
CA LEU A 113 -2.41 -10.60 16.69
C LEU A 113 -3.51 -11.66 16.56
N VAL A 114 -4.65 -11.41 17.20
CA VAL A 114 -5.85 -12.23 17.05
C VAL A 114 -6.92 -11.39 16.35
N ILE A 115 -7.30 -11.77 15.13
CA ILE A 115 -8.33 -11.09 14.34
C ILE A 115 -9.55 -12.00 14.24
N ASN A 116 -10.70 -11.53 14.75
CA ASN A 116 -11.95 -12.29 14.77
C ASN A 116 -11.80 -13.70 15.40
N GLY A 117 -10.92 -13.82 16.41
CA GLY A 117 -10.62 -15.08 17.09
C GLY A 117 -9.57 -15.96 16.40
N HIS A 118 -9.05 -15.55 15.25
CA HIS A 118 -7.98 -16.25 14.53
C HIS A 118 -6.62 -15.61 14.84
N SER A 119 -5.69 -16.38 15.42
CA SER A 119 -4.30 -15.96 15.60
C SER A 119 -3.58 -15.85 14.26
N LEU A 120 -2.95 -14.71 14.01
CA LEU A 120 -2.31 -14.39 12.74
C LEU A 120 -0.82 -14.74 12.78
N ASP A 121 -0.36 -15.58 11.85
CA ASP A 121 1.06 -15.78 11.62
C ASP A 121 1.56 -14.66 10.68
N GLU A 122 2.51 -13.84 11.12
CA GLU A 122 2.89 -12.61 10.42
C GLU A 122 4.33 -12.68 9.86
N PRO A 123 4.60 -13.45 8.77
CA PRO A 123 5.96 -13.65 8.25
C PRO A 123 6.59 -12.39 7.63
N TYR A 124 5.80 -11.33 7.49
CA TYR A 124 6.21 -10.03 6.95
C TYR A 124 6.70 -9.06 8.03
N ILE A 125 6.63 -9.42 9.31
CA ILE A 125 7.14 -8.57 10.38
C ILE A 125 8.68 -8.50 10.31
N TYR A 126 9.22 -7.33 10.64
CA TYR A 126 10.64 -7.10 10.73
C TYR A 126 11.34 -8.09 11.68
N SER A 127 12.57 -8.42 11.32
CA SER A 127 13.45 -9.19 12.19
C SER A 127 14.83 -8.57 12.08
N SER A 128 15.47 -8.31 13.21
CA SER A 128 16.82 -7.77 13.27
C SER A 128 17.85 -8.79 12.78
N ASP A 129 19.08 -8.33 12.55
CA ASP A 129 20.18 -9.16 12.03
C ASP A 129 20.56 -10.33 12.95
N ASP A 130 20.31 -10.21 14.25
CA ASP A 130 20.49 -11.28 15.26
C ASP A 130 19.28 -12.22 15.37
N GLY A 131 18.26 -12.04 14.53
CA GLY A 131 17.11 -12.94 14.39
C GLY A 131 15.96 -12.67 15.36
N VAL A 132 15.99 -11.55 16.09
CA VAL A 132 14.87 -11.16 16.97
C VAL A 132 13.73 -10.64 16.10
N VAL A 133 12.58 -11.30 16.19
CA VAL A 133 11.35 -10.89 15.49
C VAL A 133 10.62 -9.89 16.37
N ASP A 134 10.16 -8.80 15.76
CA ASP A 134 9.34 -7.80 16.41
C ASP A 134 8.06 -8.41 17.02
N LEU A 135 7.66 -7.92 18.19
CA LEU A 135 6.37 -8.25 18.77
C LEU A 135 5.24 -7.65 17.93
N ALA A 136 4.08 -8.33 17.91
CA ALA A 136 2.91 -7.80 17.22
C ALA A 136 2.47 -6.43 17.78
N SER A 137 2.56 -6.25 19.10
CA SER A 137 2.46 -4.98 19.81
C SER A 137 3.15 -5.10 21.17
N GLU A 138 3.80 -4.03 21.63
CA GLU A 138 4.37 -3.97 22.97
C GLU A 138 3.30 -3.74 24.05
N GLN A 139 2.20 -3.08 23.68
CA GLN A 139 1.11 -2.74 24.57
C GLN A 139 -0.15 -3.50 24.16
N PRO A 140 -0.93 -4.02 25.13
CA PRO A 140 -2.15 -4.74 24.85
C PRO A 140 -3.25 -3.79 24.34
N PHE A 141 -4.10 -4.30 23.46
CA PHE A 141 -5.31 -3.61 23.04
C PHE A 141 -6.38 -4.61 22.59
N ASP A 142 -7.63 -4.17 22.65
CA ASP A 142 -8.81 -4.90 22.21
C ASP A 142 -9.77 -3.89 21.59
N ILE A 143 -9.90 -3.94 20.26
CA ILE A 143 -10.66 -2.96 19.50
C ILE A 143 -11.57 -3.64 18.48
N VAL A 144 -12.61 -2.93 18.07
CA VAL A 144 -13.45 -3.29 16.92
C VAL A 144 -13.34 -2.17 15.90
N VAL A 145 -12.80 -2.45 14.71
CA VAL A 145 -12.55 -1.44 13.68
C VAL A 145 -13.88 -0.76 13.30
N PRO A 146 -13.99 0.58 13.43
CA PRO A 146 -15.22 1.28 13.09
C PRO A 146 -15.62 1.12 11.63
N LYS A 147 -16.91 1.30 11.34
CA LYS A 147 -17.43 1.25 9.96
C LYS A 147 -16.73 2.29 9.08
N GLY A 148 -16.38 1.90 7.85
CA GLY A 148 -15.71 2.78 6.88
C GLY A 148 -14.29 3.20 7.28
N ARG A 149 -13.66 2.50 8.22
CA ARG A 149 -12.29 2.78 8.66
C ARG A 149 -11.44 1.51 8.66
N TYR A 150 -10.13 1.70 8.68
CA TYR A 150 -9.13 0.64 8.59
C TYR A 150 -8.12 0.74 9.72
N TRP A 151 -7.74 -0.42 10.25
CA TRP A 151 -6.65 -0.55 11.21
C TRP A 151 -5.35 -0.83 10.46
N MET A 152 -4.45 0.13 10.50
CA MET A 152 -3.21 0.17 9.71
C MET A 152 -2.01 -0.03 10.62
N MET A 153 -1.08 -0.92 10.24
CA MET A 153 0.15 -1.16 10.99
C MET A 153 1.39 -1.22 10.08
N GLY A 154 2.52 -0.83 10.62
CA GLY A 154 3.82 -1.02 9.98
C GLY A 154 4.29 -2.46 10.08
N ASP A 155 5.14 -2.87 9.14
CA ASP A 155 5.79 -4.18 9.19
C ASP A 155 7.00 -4.18 10.13
N HIS A 156 7.65 -3.03 10.34
CA HIS A 156 8.63 -2.80 11.41
C HIS A 156 7.87 -2.23 12.61
N ARG A 157 7.37 -3.13 13.47
CA ARG A 157 6.41 -2.83 14.54
C ARG A 157 6.98 -1.89 15.59
N SER A 158 8.24 -2.06 15.96
CA SER A 158 8.94 -1.25 16.96
C SER A 158 9.30 0.15 16.45
N HIS A 159 9.33 0.35 15.12
CA HIS A 159 9.68 1.62 14.47
C HIS A 159 8.54 2.21 13.61
N SER A 160 7.29 1.98 14.00
CA SER A 160 6.13 2.41 13.24
C SER A 160 5.11 3.18 14.08
N SER A 161 4.99 4.48 13.79
CA SER A 161 3.86 5.30 14.27
C SER A 161 2.63 4.99 13.43
N ASP A 162 1.84 4.05 13.94
CA ASP A 162 0.65 3.49 13.30
C ASP A 162 -0.56 3.43 14.25
N SER A 163 -1.62 2.73 13.85
CA SER A 163 -2.88 2.72 14.59
C SER A 163 -2.72 2.28 16.05
N ARG A 164 -1.79 1.35 16.32
CA ARG A 164 -1.54 0.87 17.69
C ARG A 164 -1.00 1.98 18.57
N GLU A 165 0.08 2.63 18.14
CA GLU A 165 0.73 3.70 18.90
C GLU A 165 -0.27 4.81 19.18
N ARG A 166 -1.06 5.20 18.17
CA ARG A 166 -2.05 6.27 18.29
C ARG A 166 -3.17 5.92 19.27
N TYR A 167 -3.67 4.69 19.20
CA TYR A 167 -4.70 4.21 20.12
C TYR A 167 -4.18 4.11 21.56
N VAL A 168 -2.99 3.56 21.76
CA VAL A 168 -2.37 3.42 23.08
C VAL A 168 -2.11 4.78 23.72
N ARG A 169 -1.71 5.77 22.92
CA ARG A 169 -1.41 7.12 23.40
C ARG A 169 -2.67 7.89 23.80
N ASP A 170 -3.71 7.87 22.97
CA ASP A 170 -4.84 8.80 23.10
C ASP A 170 -6.14 8.11 23.56
N GLY A 171 -6.24 6.78 23.45
CA GLY A 171 -7.47 6.01 23.70
C GLY A 171 -8.59 6.23 22.68
N ASP A 172 -8.42 7.15 21.73
CA ASP A 172 -9.38 7.45 20.68
C ASP A 172 -9.23 6.48 19.49
N LEU A 173 -10.12 5.49 19.43
CA LEU A 173 -10.16 4.51 18.34
C LEU A 173 -10.48 5.14 16.97
N THR A 174 -11.29 6.20 16.92
CA THR A 174 -11.61 6.84 15.64
C THR A 174 -10.39 7.58 15.12
N GLY A 175 -9.74 8.38 15.97
CA GLY A 175 -8.49 9.06 15.65
C GLY A 175 -7.31 8.12 15.38
N ALA A 176 -7.36 6.87 15.85
CA ALA A 176 -6.35 5.85 15.61
C ALA A 176 -6.60 4.98 14.36
N THR A 177 -7.72 5.16 13.64
CA THR A 177 -8.01 4.42 12.41
C THR A 177 -8.07 5.34 11.20
N ILE A 178 -7.94 4.79 10.01
CA ILE A 178 -7.90 5.57 8.75
C ILE A 178 -9.25 5.45 8.04
N PRO A 179 -9.94 6.55 7.72
CA PRO A 179 -11.19 6.47 6.97
C PRO A 179 -10.94 6.07 5.51
N GLU A 180 -11.91 5.38 4.89
CA GLU A 180 -11.79 4.88 3.51
C GLU A 180 -11.49 5.98 2.49
N ASP A 181 -12.03 7.19 2.70
CA ASP A 181 -11.86 8.35 1.82
C ASP A 181 -10.47 9.01 1.91
N ALA A 182 -9.69 8.72 2.96
CA ALA A 182 -8.29 9.16 3.06
C ALA A 182 -7.32 8.23 2.31
N ILE A 183 -7.79 7.09 1.79
CA ILE A 183 -6.92 6.13 1.11
C ILE A 183 -6.63 6.61 -0.31
N VAL A 184 -5.34 6.81 -0.61
CA VAL A 184 -4.86 7.26 -1.91
C VAL A 184 -4.82 6.11 -2.92
N GLY A 185 -4.41 4.91 -2.50
CA GLY A 185 -4.37 3.75 -3.38
C GLY A 185 -3.52 2.59 -2.88
N ARG A 186 -3.52 1.50 -3.65
CA ARG A 186 -2.77 0.28 -3.31
C ARG A 186 -1.36 0.33 -3.87
N ALA A 187 -0.35 0.16 -3.03
CA ALA A 187 1.01 -0.11 -3.48
C ALA A 187 1.09 -1.56 -4.01
N PHE A 188 1.58 -1.73 -5.24
CA PHE A 188 1.55 -3.05 -5.89
C PHE A 188 2.89 -3.46 -6.51
N VAL A 189 3.82 -2.54 -6.73
CA VAL A 189 5.16 -2.81 -7.28
C VAL A 189 6.20 -1.94 -6.60
N ILE A 190 7.33 -2.53 -6.20
CA ILE A 190 8.59 -1.82 -6.02
C ILE A 190 9.27 -1.81 -7.40
N PHE A 191 9.54 -0.64 -7.97
CA PHE A 191 10.15 -0.54 -9.31
C PHE A 191 11.58 0.01 -9.27
N TRP A 192 12.00 0.59 -8.14
CA TRP A 192 13.34 1.12 -7.94
C TRP A 192 13.76 0.93 -6.47
N PRO A 193 15.03 0.58 -6.19
CA PRO A 193 16.11 0.27 -7.13
C PRO A 193 15.85 -1.01 -7.93
N VAL A 194 16.39 -1.10 -9.17
CA VAL A 194 16.11 -2.22 -10.09
C VAL A 194 16.43 -3.59 -9.48
N GLY A 195 17.49 -3.68 -8.67
CA GLY A 195 17.87 -4.92 -7.98
C GLY A 195 16.88 -5.40 -6.91
N ARG A 196 15.90 -4.57 -6.54
CA ARG A 196 14.82 -4.90 -5.60
C ARG A 196 13.43 -4.86 -6.24
N ALA A 197 13.37 -4.74 -7.56
CA ALA A 197 12.09 -4.66 -8.25
C ALA A 197 11.28 -5.95 -8.05
N THR A 198 10.08 -5.81 -7.49
CA THR A 198 9.21 -6.94 -7.16
C THR A 198 7.75 -6.53 -7.08
N TRP A 199 6.85 -7.50 -7.16
CA TRP A 199 5.42 -7.32 -6.94
C TRP A 199 5.09 -7.43 -5.46
N LEU A 200 4.31 -6.49 -4.95
CA LEU A 200 3.78 -6.54 -3.59
C LEU A 200 2.54 -7.43 -3.56
N THR A 201 2.67 -8.59 -2.92
CA THR A 201 1.59 -9.57 -2.76
C THR A 201 0.93 -9.47 -1.38
N VAL A 202 -0.31 -9.94 -1.29
CA VAL A 202 -1.00 -10.11 -0.01
C VAL A 202 -0.54 -11.43 0.60
N PRO A 203 -0.06 -11.45 1.85
CA PRO A 203 0.29 -12.69 2.54
C PRO A 203 -0.95 -13.59 2.73
N ASN A 204 -0.81 -14.88 2.44
CA ASN A 204 -1.90 -15.86 2.53
C ASN A 204 -2.41 -16.11 3.97
N THR A 205 -1.71 -15.60 5.00
CA THR A 205 -2.14 -15.68 6.39
C THR A 205 -3.50 -15.02 6.63
N PHE A 206 -3.84 -14.01 5.82
CA PHE A 206 -5.13 -13.33 5.90
C PHE A 206 -6.30 -14.10 5.30
N ASP A 207 -6.05 -15.09 4.42
CA ASP A 207 -7.10 -15.88 3.75
C ASP A 207 -7.92 -16.73 4.73
N LYS A 208 -7.34 -17.02 5.90
CA LYS A 208 -7.94 -17.84 6.95
C LYS A 208 -8.65 -17.03 8.02
N VAL A 209 -8.53 -15.70 7.98
CA VAL A 209 -9.16 -14.81 8.96
C VAL A 209 -10.67 -14.77 8.66
N PRO A 210 -11.53 -15.16 9.61
CA PRO A 210 -12.97 -15.09 9.41
C PRO A 210 -13.44 -13.66 9.17
N ASP A 211 -14.53 -13.51 8.41
CA ASP A 211 -15.21 -12.24 8.28
C ASP A 211 -15.76 -11.74 9.63
N PRO A 212 -15.88 -10.42 9.82
CA PRO A 212 -16.46 -9.86 11.03
C PRO A 212 -17.92 -10.30 11.19
N LYS A 213 -18.33 -10.52 12.44
CA LYS A 213 -19.69 -10.95 12.79
C LYS A 213 -20.67 -9.78 12.87
#